data_AF-A0A0A9DWQ4-F1
#
_entry.id   AF-A0A0A9DWQ4-F1
#
_cell.length_a   1.000
_cell.length_b   1.000
_cell.length_c   1.000
_cell.angle_alpha   90.00
_cell.angle_beta   90.00
_cell.angle_gamma   90.00
#
_symmetry.space_group_name_H-M   'P 1'
#
loop_
_entity.id
_entity.type
_entity.pdbx_description
1 polymer ?
#
loop_
_entity_poly.entity_id
_entity_poly.type
_entity_poly.pdbx_seq_one_letter_code
_entity_poly.pdbx_strand_id
1 'polypeptide(L)'
;MSQNCPELKVFRLCIMGRHQPDHATGEPMDEGFGAIVRNCSKLTRLSTSGHLTDRAFEYIGKYGKSLRTLSVAFAGNSDLALQHILQGCSKLEKLEIRDCPFGDAGLLSGMHHFYNMRFVWMSGCNLTLQGCKEVARMLPQMVVELINGQPENERTEGIDILYMYRSLDGPREDVPPFVKIL
;
A
#
# COMPACT_ATOMS: atom_id res chain seq x y z
N MET A 1 -11.91 -20.39 -9.16
CA MET A 1 -11.67 -19.29 -10.12
C MET A 1 -10.19 -19.21 -10.54
N SER A 2 -9.24 -19.07 -9.62
CA SER A 2 -7.83 -18.83 -9.98
C SER A 2 -7.18 -19.93 -10.84
N GLN A 3 -7.53 -21.20 -10.63
CA GLN A 3 -7.08 -22.32 -11.46
C GLN A 3 -7.61 -22.27 -12.91
N ASN A 4 -8.75 -21.62 -13.13
CA ASN A 4 -9.40 -21.53 -14.44
C ASN A 4 -8.88 -20.32 -15.25
N CYS A 5 -8.14 -19.40 -14.61
CA CYS A 5 -7.67 -18.17 -15.23
C CYS A 5 -6.17 -17.92 -14.94
N PRO A 6 -5.26 -18.85 -15.29
CA PRO A 6 -3.82 -18.70 -14.99
C PRO A 6 -3.18 -17.49 -15.71
N GLU A 7 -3.78 -17.07 -16.81
CA GLU A 7 -3.31 -15.95 -17.65
C GLU A 7 -3.83 -14.58 -17.20
N LEU A 8 -4.56 -14.52 -16.07
CA LEU A 8 -5.16 -13.29 -15.57
C LEU A 8 -4.09 -12.24 -15.23
N LYS A 9 -4.17 -11.08 -15.89
CA LYS A 9 -3.22 -9.98 -15.68
C LYS A 9 -3.70 -8.93 -14.70
N VAL A 10 -5.01 -8.77 -14.56
CA VAL A 10 -5.64 -7.74 -13.73
C VAL A 10 -6.78 -8.38 -12.95
N PHE A 11 -6.74 -8.27 -11.63
CA PHE A 11 -7.81 -8.70 -10.76
C PHE A 11 -8.15 -7.58 -9.79
N ARG A 12 -9.37 -7.06 -9.86
CA ARG A 12 -9.84 -5.97 -9.00
C ARG A 12 -11.17 -6.38 -8.43
N LEU A 13 -11.19 -6.68 -7.13
CA LEU A 13 -12.41 -7.02 -6.42
C LEU A 13 -12.75 -5.88 -5.46
N CYS A 14 -14.02 -5.51 -5.43
CA CYS A 14 -14.56 -4.54 -4.49
C CYS A 14 -15.82 -5.13 -3.86
N ILE A 15 -15.69 -5.59 -2.62
CA ILE A 15 -16.82 -6.04 -1.82
C ILE A 15 -17.37 -4.83 -1.09
N MET A 16 -18.67 -4.60 -1.23
CA MET A 16 -19.34 -3.48 -0.59
C MET A 16 -19.38 -3.70 0.92
N GLY A 17 -18.88 -2.73 1.69
CA GLY A 17 -18.72 -2.82 3.14
C GLY A 17 -17.28 -3.09 3.58
N ARG A 18 -16.92 -2.59 4.76
CA ARG A 18 -15.58 -2.78 5.34
C ARG A 18 -15.50 -4.13 6.04
N HIS A 19 -14.34 -4.78 5.97
CA HIS A 19 -14.03 -6.03 6.69
C HIS A 19 -15.09 -7.14 6.53
N GLN A 20 -15.70 -7.27 5.35
CA GLN A 20 -16.68 -8.32 5.09
C GLN A 20 -15.97 -9.67 4.96
N PRO A 21 -16.25 -10.67 5.82
CA PRO A 21 -15.68 -12.01 5.69
C PRO A 21 -16.33 -12.78 4.53
N ASP A 22 -15.82 -13.97 4.25
CA ASP A 22 -16.53 -14.92 3.38
C ASP A 22 -17.94 -15.17 3.93
N HIS A 23 -18.96 -15.00 3.09
CA HIS A 23 -20.35 -15.08 3.53
C HIS A 23 -20.77 -16.49 3.98
N ALA A 24 -20.16 -17.54 3.40
CA ALA A 24 -20.52 -18.92 3.69
C ALA A 24 -19.77 -19.45 4.92
N THR A 25 -18.49 -19.09 5.08
CA THR A 25 -17.64 -19.64 6.15
C THR A 25 -17.44 -18.69 7.32
N GLY A 26 -17.64 -17.38 7.13
CA GLY A 26 -17.31 -16.36 8.12
C GLY A 26 -15.80 -16.08 8.26
N GLU A 27 -14.96 -16.73 7.45
CA GLU A 27 -13.51 -16.63 7.53
C GLU A 27 -12.95 -15.41 6.76
N PRO A 28 -11.72 -14.95 7.08
CA PRO A 28 -10.98 -14.02 6.23
C PRO A 28 -10.76 -14.59 4.83
N MET A 29 -10.71 -13.72 3.82
CA MET A 29 -10.54 -14.10 2.41
C MET A 29 -9.07 -14.35 2.02
N ASP A 30 -8.20 -14.59 3.00
CA ASP A 30 -6.75 -14.70 2.82
C ASP A 30 -6.38 -15.81 1.84
N GLU A 31 -7.02 -16.98 1.95
CA GLU A 31 -6.77 -18.10 1.04
C GLU A 31 -7.30 -17.83 -0.37
N GLY A 32 -8.38 -17.06 -0.50
CA GLY A 32 -8.92 -16.67 -1.79
C GLY A 32 -7.94 -15.78 -2.57
N PHE A 33 -7.48 -14.70 -1.95
CA PHE A 33 -6.45 -13.83 -2.56
C PHE A 33 -5.11 -14.55 -2.71
N GLY A 34 -4.73 -15.38 -1.74
CA GLY A 34 -3.55 -16.25 -1.82
C GLY A 34 -3.58 -17.16 -3.05
N ALA A 35 -4.71 -17.81 -3.32
CA ALA A 35 -4.87 -18.65 -4.51
C ALA A 35 -4.81 -17.85 -5.81
N ILE A 36 -5.27 -16.59 -5.84
CA ILE A 36 -5.15 -15.70 -7.01
C ILE A 36 -3.68 -15.41 -7.30
N VAL A 37 -2.91 -14.94 -6.32
CA VAL A 37 -1.49 -14.61 -6.55
C VAL A 37 -0.60 -15.82 -6.78
N ARG A 38 -0.97 -17.01 -6.26
CA ARG A 38 -0.26 -18.27 -6.53
C ARG A 38 -0.45 -18.76 -7.96
N ASN A 39 -1.69 -18.74 -8.46
CA ASN A 39 -2.04 -19.40 -9.72
C ASN A 39 -1.99 -18.46 -10.93
N CYS A 40 -2.20 -17.15 -10.74
CA CYS A 40 -2.19 -16.16 -11.82
C CYS A 40 -0.78 -15.52 -11.93
N SER A 41 0.20 -16.26 -12.44
CA SER A 41 1.61 -15.82 -12.48
C SER A 41 1.87 -14.56 -13.33
N LYS A 42 0.94 -14.24 -14.25
CA LYS A 42 0.95 -13.04 -15.09
C LYS A 42 0.22 -11.85 -14.47
N LEU A 43 -0.23 -11.95 -13.23
CA LEU A 43 -0.94 -10.88 -12.53
C LEU A 43 0.00 -9.68 -12.31
N THR A 44 -0.40 -8.53 -12.83
CA THR A 44 0.33 -7.26 -12.76
C THR A 44 -0.41 -6.21 -11.96
N ARG A 45 -1.74 -6.33 -11.82
CA ARG A 45 -2.55 -5.40 -11.04
C ARG A 45 -3.53 -6.14 -10.15
N LEU A 46 -3.50 -5.80 -8.86
CA LEU A 46 -4.38 -6.35 -7.84
C LEU A 46 -5.04 -5.21 -7.06
N SER A 47 -6.35 -5.31 -6.84
CA SER A 47 -7.06 -4.50 -5.84
C SER A 47 -7.76 -5.45 -4.86
N THR A 48 -7.47 -5.28 -3.58
CA THR A 48 -7.99 -6.13 -2.50
C THR A 48 -9.17 -5.48 -1.79
N SER A 49 -10.07 -6.31 -1.24
CA SER A 49 -11.23 -5.89 -0.45
C SER A 49 -11.72 -7.06 0.40
N GLY A 50 -12.66 -6.81 1.32
CA GLY A 50 -13.16 -7.82 2.26
C GLY A 50 -12.31 -7.89 3.53
N HIS A 51 -12.55 -8.87 4.38
CA HIS A 51 -11.78 -9.13 5.58
C HIS A 51 -10.49 -9.87 5.20
N LEU A 52 -9.35 -9.21 5.38
CA LEU A 52 -8.02 -9.74 5.08
C LEU A 52 -7.08 -9.48 6.25
N THR A 53 -6.32 -10.51 6.62
CA THR A 53 -5.29 -10.44 7.66
C THR A 53 -3.90 -10.28 7.03
N ASP A 54 -2.87 -10.16 7.88
CA ASP A 54 -1.47 -10.14 7.44
C ASP A 54 -1.09 -11.36 6.58
N ARG A 55 -1.78 -12.50 6.78
CA ARG A 55 -1.55 -13.74 6.00
C ARG A 55 -1.85 -13.58 4.52
N ALA A 56 -2.86 -12.79 4.13
CA ALA A 56 -3.10 -12.48 2.73
C ALA A 56 -1.89 -11.79 2.10
N PHE A 57 -1.28 -10.87 2.86
CA PHE A 57 -0.14 -10.08 2.40
C PHE A 57 1.16 -10.86 2.42
N GLU A 58 1.33 -11.82 3.33
CA GLU A 58 2.39 -12.84 3.24
C GLU A 58 2.31 -13.58 1.91
N TYR A 59 1.13 -14.05 1.51
CA TYR A 59 0.95 -14.70 0.20
C TYR A 59 1.21 -13.75 -0.97
N ILE A 60 0.72 -12.51 -0.91
CA ILE A 60 0.96 -11.50 -1.95
C ILE A 60 2.47 -11.23 -2.09
N GLY A 61 3.18 -11.02 -0.98
CA GLY A 61 4.63 -10.83 -0.98
C GLY A 61 5.38 -12.05 -1.50
N LYS A 62 4.95 -13.26 -1.13
CA LYS A 62 5.59 -14.51 -1.54
C LYS A 62 5.41 -14.84 -3.01
N TYR A 63 4.20 -14.67 -3.56
CA TYR A 63 3.85 -15.15 -4.89
C TYR A 63 3.64 -14.04 -5.94
N GLY A 64 3.27 -12.83 -5.52
CA GLY A 64 2.96 -11.69 -6.38
C GLY A 64 4.17 -11.02 -7.04
N LYS A 65 5.14 -11.79 -7.55
CA LYS A 65 6.42 -11.29 -8.10
C LYS A 65 6.28 -10.50 -9.41
N SER A 66 5.13 -10.59 -10.07
CA SER A 66 4.81 -9.87 -11.30
C SER A 66 3.97 -8.60 -11.06
N LEU A 67 3.52 -8.36 -9.82
CA LEU A 67 2.68 -7.22 -9.49
C LEU A 67 3.44 -5.90 -9.70
N ARG A 68 2.81 -4.99 -10.42
CA ARG A 68 3.25 -3.61 -10.67
C ARG A 68 2.34 -2.59 -10.00
N THR A 69 1.07 -2.94 -9.77
CA THR A 69 0.10 -2.05 -9.11
C THR A 69 -0.69 -2.82 -8.07
N LEU A 70 -0.67 -2.33 -6.83
CA LEU A 70 -1.43 -2.89 -5.72
C LEU A 70 -2.23 -1.77 -5.04
N SER A 71 -3.55 -1.98 -4.93
CA SER A 71 -4.43 -1.12 -4.14
C SER A 71 -5.00 -1.92 -2.98
N VAL A 72 -4.83 -1.41 -1.76
CA VAL A 72 -5.26 -2.04 -0.49
C VAL A 72 -6.17 -1.08 0.26
N ALA A 73 -7.29 -1.57 0.78
CA ALA A 73 -8.18 -0.78 1.62
C ALA A 73 -8.77 -1.63 2.74
N PHE A 74 -8.84 -1.08 3.96
CA PHE A 74 -9.48 -1.73 5.13
C PHE A 74 -8.99 -3.15 5.40
N ALA A 75 -7.67 -3.37 5.36
CA ALA A 75 -7.09 -4.71 5.40
C ALA A 75 -5.77 -4.77 6.17
N GLY A 76 -5.42 -5.97 6.63
CA GLY A 76 -4.25 -6.23 7.45
C GLY A 76 -4.50 -5.97 8.93
N ASN A 77 -3.62 -6.50 9.75
CA ASN A 77 -3.66 -6.41 11.21
C ASN A 77 -2.48 -5.61 11.76
N SER A 78 -1.34 -5.57 11.04
CA SER A 78 -0.13 -4.91 11.51
C SER A 78 0.78 -4.46 10.37
N ASP A 79 1.90 -3.84 10.74
CA ASP A 79 2.99 -3.50 9.84
C ASP A 79 3.54 -4.68 9.02
N LEU A 80 3.42 -5.92 9.52
CA LEU A 80 3.91 -7.12 8.83
C LEU A 80 3.30 -7.26 7.43
N ALA A 81 2.04 -6.89 7.26
CA ALA A 81 1.39 -6.89 5.95
C ALA A 81 2.13 -6.00 4.95
N LEU A 82 2.44 -4.76 5.35
CA LEU A 82 3.17 -3.82 4.51
C LEU A 82 4.61 -4.28 4.25
N GLN A 83 5.27 -4.89 5.25
CA GLN A 83 6.60 -5.47 5.09
C GLN A 83 6.60 -6.58 4.04
N HIS A 84 5.63 -7.51 4.08
CA HIS A 84 5.52 -8.57 3.08
C HIS A 84 5.34 -8.01 1.67
N ILE A 85 4.53 -6.96 1.50
CA ILE A 85 4.36 -6.28 0.21
C ILE A 85 5.68 -5.70 -0.27
N LEU A 86 6.31 -4.83 0.53
CA LEU A 86 7.46 -4.03 0.12
C LEU A 86 8.74 -4.85 -0.06
N GLN A 87 8.92 -5.92 0.73
CA GLN A 87 10.06 -6.84 0.60
C GLN A 87 9.81 -7.92 -0.46
N GLY A 88 8.55 -8.29 -0.70
CA GLY A 88 8.19 -9.42 -1.53
C GLY A 88 7.90 -9.08 -3.00
N CYS A 89 7.18 -7.99 -3.26
CA CYS A 89 6.70 -7.60 -4.59
C CYS A 89 7.75 -6.78 -5.36
N SER A 90 8.83 -7.41 -5.80
CA SER A 90 10.00 -6.74 -6.37
C SER A 90 9.79 -5.91 -7.65
N LYS A 91 8.65 -6.04 -8.33
CA LYS A 91 8.30 -5.28 -9.55
C LYS A 91 7.26 -4.19 -9.28
N LEU A 92 6.93 -3.91 -8.02
CA LEU A 92 5.89 -2.98 -7.69
C LEU A 92 6.30 -1.57 -8.11
N GLU A 93 5.39 -0.87 -8.78
CA GLU A 93 5.58 0.50 -9.26
C GLU A 93 4.61 1.47 -8.61
N LYS A 94 3.41 0.99 -8.26
CA LYS A 94 2.33 1.80 -7.70
C LYS A 94 1.73 1.08 -6.51
N LEU A 95 1.77 1.72 -5.35
CA LEU A 95 1.15 1.23 -4.13
C LEU A 95 0.20 2.28 -3.58
N GLU A 96 -1.06 1.88 -3.43
CA GLU A 96 -2.12 2.72 -2.88
C GLU A 96 -2.72 2.01 -1.67
N ILE A 97 -2.67 2.62 -0.49
CA ILE A 97 -3.15 2.03 0.76
C ILE A 97 -4.09 3.02 1.44
N ARG A 98 -5.25 2.53 1.88
CA ARG A 98 -6.24 3.34 2.59
C ARG A 98 -6.75 2.63 3.83
N ASP A 99 -6.85 3.35 4.94
CA ASP A 99 -7.51 2.89 6.17
C ASP A 99 -6.99 1.50 6.61
N CYS A 100 -5.67 1.33 6.64
CA CYS A 100 -5.00 0.10 7.04
C CYS A 100 -4.12 0.38 8.28
N PRO A 101 -3.97 -0.58 9.22
CA PRO A 101 -3.19 -0.40 10.43
C PRO A 101 -1.67 -0.50 10.18
N PHE A 102 -1.18 0.18 9.15
CA PHE A 102 0.23 0.19 8.76
C PHE A 102 0.87 1.49 9.23
N GLY A 103 2.00 1.38 9.90
CA GLY A 103 2.78 2.47 10.47
C GLY A 103 4.22 2.51 9.93
N ASP A 104 5.08 3.15 10.72
CA ASP A 104 6.44 3.49 10.31
C ASP A 104 7.30 2.26 10.06
N ALA A 105 7.16 1.18 10.85
CA ALA A 105 7.96 -0.02 10.66
C ALA A 105 7.64 -0.70 9.32
N GLY A 106 6.37 -0.70 8.90
CA GLY A 106 5.94 -1.15 7.59
C GLY A 106 6.53 -0.27 6.50
N LEU A 107 6.39 1.05 6.61
CA LEU A 107 6.92 2.02 5.65
C LEU A 107 8.44 1.89 5.45
N LEU A 108 9.21 1.89 6.54
CA LEU A 108 10.67 1.85 6.53
C LEU A 108 11.23 0.51 6.02
N SER A 109 10.41 -0.54 5.93
CA SER A 109 10.85 -1.81 5.32
C SER A 109 11.07 -1.71 3.80
N GLY A 110 10.46 -0.72 3.13
CA GLY A 110 10.52 -0.53 1.68
C GLY A 110 11.67 0.35 1.19
N MET A 111 12.60 0.76 2.06
CA MET A 111 13.65 1.74 1.74
C MET A 111 14.54 1.32 0.56
N HIS A 112 14.76 0.02 0.40
CA HIS A 112 15.52 -0.54 -0.71
C HIS A 112 14.75 -0.58 -2.04
N HIS A 113 13.43 -0.35 -2.01
CA HIS A 113 12.53 -0.53 -3.15
C HIS A 113 11.96 0.78 -3.70
N PHE A 114 11.75 1.81 -2.88
CA PHE A 114 11.01 3.02 -3.26
C PHE A 114 11.55 3.75 -4.51
N TYR A 115 12.86 3.73 -4.78
CA TYR A 115 13.41 4.33 -6.00
C TYR A 115 13.04 3.63 -7.31
N ASN A 116 12.55 2.39 -7.24
CA ASN A 116 12.01 1.66 -8.39
C ASN A 116 10.50 1.87 -8.55
N MET A 117 9.87 2.55 -7.60
CA MET A 117 8.45 2.84 -7.63
C MET A 117 8.17 4.17 -8.30
N ARG A 118 7.04 4.25 -8.99
CA ARG A 118 6.49 5.50 -9.53
C ARG A 118 5.89 6.34 -8.41
N PHE A 119 5.08 5.73 -7.55
CA PHE A 119 4.59 6.40 -6.35
C PHE A 119 4.11 5.41 -5.27
N VAL A 120 4.08 5.92 -4.04
CA VAL A 120 3.42 5.31 -2.89
C VAL A 120 2.43 6.32 -2.34
N TRP A 121 1.17 5.92 -2.18
CA TRP A 121 0.12 6.72 -1.57
C TRP A 121 -0.46 5.95 -0.39
N MET A 122 -0.50 6.59 0.78
CA MET A 122 -1.06 6.02 2.00
C MET A 122 -1.97 7.05 2.67
N SER A 123 -3.18 6.65 3.06
CA SER A 123 -4.13 7.52 3.76
C SER A 123 -4.85 6.76 4.86
N GLY A 124 -5.16 7.42 5.99
CA GLY A 124 -5.81 6.77 7.13
C GLY A 124 -4.96 5.61 7.68
N CYS A 125 -3.63 5.76 7.64
CA CYS A 125 -2.66 4.80 8.15
C CYS A 125 -2.01 5.33 9.43
N ASN A 126 -1.36 4.46 10.19
CA ASN A 126 -0.74 4.81 11.48
C ASN A 126 0.69 5.37 11.31
N LEU A 127 0.89 6.20 10.27
CA LEU A 127 2.18 6.82 9.98
C LEU A 127 2.43 8.01 10.90
N THR A 128 3.67 8.16 11.36
CA THR A 128 4.09 9.34 12.11
C THR A 128 4.87 10.31 11.24
N LEU A 129 4.88 11.58 11.65
CA LEU A 129 5.74 12.60 11.04
C LEU A 129 7.23 12.19 11.10
N GLN A 130 7.64 11.50 12.16
CA GLN A 130 9.02 11.09 12.34
C GLN A 130 9.41 10.00 11.35
N GLY A 131 8.58 8.98 11.15
CA GLY A 131 8.80 7.95 10.13
C GLY A 131 8.88 8.55 8.72
N CYS A 132 8.01 9.51 8.40
CA CYS A 132 8.05 10.18 7.10
C CYS A 132 9.32 11.03 6.90
N LYS A 133 9.76 11.76 7.93
CA LYS A 133 11.03 12.50 7.91
C LYS A 133 12.23 11.56 7.74
N GLU A 134 12.18 10.37 8.33
CA GLU A 134 13.24 9.38 8.18
C GLU A 134 13.35 8.89 6.74
N VAL A 135 12.23 8.62 6.06
CA VAL A 135 12.22 8.31 4.63
C VAL A 135 12.84 9.43 3.82
N ALA A 136 12.40 10.68 4.00
CA ALA A 136 12.92 11.84 3.28
C ALA A 136 14.44 12.02 3.48
N ARG A 137 14.92 11.86 4.72
CA ARG A 137 16.34 11.96 5.07
C ARG A 137 17.20 10.89 4.38
N MET A 138 16.71 9.67 4.33
CA MET A 138 17.48 8.54 3.80
C MET A 138 17.35 8.38 2.28
N LEU A 139 16.28 8.90 1.68
CA LEU A 139 16.01 8.84 0.24
C LEU A 139 15.92 10.24 -0.38
N PRO A 140 17.06 10.93 -0.59
CA PRO A 140 17.07 12.34 -1.02
C PRO A 140 16.51 12.60 -2.44
N GLN A 141 16.33 11.57 -3.28
CA GLN A 141 15.68 11.71 -4.60
C GLN A 141 14.18 11.32 -4.57
N MET A 142 13.65 10.99 -3.40
CA MET A 142 12.21 10.83 -3.19
C MET A 142 11.65 12.15 -2.68
N VAL A 143 10.61 12.64 -3.34
CA VAL A 143 9.76 13.70 -2.81
C VAL A 143 8.75 13.06 -1.88
N VAL A 144 8.68 13.54 -0.64
CA VAL A 144 7.77 13.05 0.40
C VAL A 144 6.79 14.16 0.73
N GLU A 145 5.58 14.08 0.20
CA GLU A 145 4.51 15.05 0.44
C GLU A 145 3.56 14.53 1.52
N LEU A 146 3.33 15.36 2.53
CA LEU A 146 2.27 15.21 3.52
C LEU A 146 1.11 16.10 3.13
N ILE A 147 -0.07 15.52 2.89
CA ILE A 147 -1.26 16.25 2.45
C ILE A 147 -2.28 16.16 3.57
N ASN A 148 -2.66 17.30 4.15
CA ASN A 148 -3.66 17.38 5.20
C ASN A 148 -4.99 17.87 4.61
N GLY A 149 -6.05 17.09 4.78
CA GLY A 149 -7.40 17.42 4.30
C GLY A 149 -8.16 18.37 5.25
N GLN A 150 -7.70 18.51 6.49
CA GLN A 150 -8.32 19.35 7.52
C GLN A 150 -7.73 20.78 7.56
N PRO A 151 -8.55 21.82 7.79
CA PRO A 151 -8.07 23.18 8.05
C PRO A 151 -7.21 23.24 9.32
N GLU A 152 -6.29 24.22 9.41
CA GLU A 152 -5.24 24.28 10.44
C GLU A 152 -5.73 24.20 11.90
N ASN A 153 -7.01 24.55 12.13
CA ASN A 153 -7.62 24.64 13.46
C ASN A 153 -8.15 23.31 14.02
N GLU A 154 -8.19 22.25 13.20
CA GLU A 154 -8.66 20.90 13.59
C GLU A 154 -7.54 19.84 13.48
N ARG A 155 -6.28 20.30 13.48
CA ARG A 155 -5.10 19.43 13.36
C ARG A 155 -5.01 18.45 14.53
N THR A 156 -5.30 17.19 14.27
CA THR A 156 -4.68 16.10 15.02
C THR A 156 -3.20 16.02 14.60
N GLU A 157 -2.32 15.53 15.48
CA GLU A 157 -0.88 15.37 15.18
C GLU A 157 -0.59 14.31 14.08
N GLY A 158 -1.63 13.75 13.46
CA GLY A 158 -1.55 12.69 12.46
C GLY A 158 -1.29 13.19 11.04
N ILE A 159 -0.90 12.27 10.17
CA ILE A 159 -0.77 12.48 8.73
C ILE A 159 -2.04 11.97 8.07
N ASP A 160 -2.77 12.84 7.36
CA ASP A 160 -3.97 12.39 6.64
C ASP A 160 -3.60 11.55 5.41
N ILE A 161 -2.64 12.03 4.63
CA ILE A 161 -2.14 11.39 3.42
C ILE A 161 -0.62 11.57 3.34
N LEU A 162 0.08 10.46 3.11
CA LEU A 162 1.45 10.43 2.61
C LEU A 162 1.41 10.16 1.10
N TYR A 163 2.11 10.98 0.32
CA TYR A 163 2.37 10.75 -1.10
C TYR A 163 3.87 10.85 -1.39
N MET A 164 4.47 9.74 -1.81
CA MET A 164 5.89 9.67 -2.15
C MET A 164 6.08 9.35 -3.62
N TYR A 165 7.00 10.02 -4.27
CA TYR A 165 7.39 9.71 -5.65
C TYR A 165 8.84 10.08 -5.89
N ARG A 166 9.49 9.38 -6.81
CA ARG A 166 10.85 9.71 -7.23
C ARG A 166 10.79 10.90 -8.19
N SER A 167 11.64 11.90 -7.97
CA SER A 167 11.79 13.05 -8.87
C SER A 167 13.27 13.30 -9.17
N LEU A 168 13.58 13.54 -10.45
CA LEU A 168 14.91 14.03 -10.85
C LEU A 168 15.01 15.55 -10.77
N ASP A 169 13.87 16.25 -10.82
CA ASP A 169 13.77 17.71 -10.75
C ASP A 169 13.64 18.21 -9.31
N GLY A 170 13.61 17.30 -8.33
CA GLY A 170 13.39 17.62 -6.92
C GLY A 170 11.92 17.92 -6.60
N PRO A 171 11.65 18.58 -5.46
CA PRO A 171 10.31 19.02 -5.05
C PRO A 171 9.68 19.98 -6.06
N ARG A 172 8.35 19.88 -6.24
CA ARG A 172 7.60 20.83 -7.07
C ARG A 172 7.47 22.21 -6.39
N GLU A 173 7.33 23.26 -7.19
CA GLU A 173 7.25 24.65 -6.70
C GLU A 173 5.81 25.12 -6.44
N ASP A 174 4.82 24.46 -7.03
CA ASP A 174 3.39 24.83 -6.98
C ASP A 174 2.65 24.21 -5.78
N VAL A 175 3.30 24.18 -4.63
CA VAL A 175 2.80 23.52 -3.40
C VAL A 175 1.68 24.35 -2.76
N PRO A 176 0.45 23.82 -2.65
CA PRO A 176 -0.64 24.52 -2.00
C PRO A 176 -0.48 24.48 -0.46
N PRO A 177 -1.16 25.36 0.29
CA PRO A 177 -0.94 25.52 1.74
C PRO A 177 -1.21 24.26 2.59
N PHE A 178 -2.04 23.34 2.09
CA PHE A 178 -2.40 22.10 2.78
C PHE A 178 -1.43 20.94 2.49
N VAL A 179 -0.38 21.18 1.70
CA VAL A 179 0.66 20.20 1.40
C VAL A 179 1.98 20.67 2.02
N LYS A 180 2.66 19.76 2.69
CA LYS A 180 4.00 19.95 3.21
C LYS A 180 4.95 18.93 2.58
N ILE A 181 5.95 19.42 1.86
CA ILE A 181 7.04 18.57 1.38
C ILE A 181 8.13 18.50 2.47
N LEU A 182 8.61 17.29 2.78
CA LEU A 182 9.67 17.03 3.76
C LEU A 182 11.07 17.05 3.15
#